data_AF-A0A2A2MH65-F1
#
_entry.id   AF-A0A2A2MH65-F1
#
_cell.length_a   1.000
_cell.length_b   1.000
_cell.length_c   1.000
_cell.angle_alpha   90.00
_cell.angle_beta   90.00
_cell.angle_gamma   90.00
#
_symmetry.space_group_name_H-M   'P 1'
#
loop_
_entity.id
_entity.type
_entity.pdbx_description
1 polymer ?
#
loop_
_entity_poly.entity_id
_entity_poly.type
_entity_poly.pdbx_seq_one_letter_code
_entity_poly.pdbx_strand_id
1 'polypeptide(L)'
;MRHQEILLTAATLLSVILSQSSAMAAPPLISSQHIVRSNNIILMEGDIIGPAKSYHQYVIGPESQDTLRDISIEFARNGQISSASQSYGPNPVWESRLVPDDIGWMSRSVVAVQTNNEQDVSQLISAYKTDERGRIVKVTEVEAGDKTIGITNQYYFYTPDDLVRFYVAVGHNPGFGVYLYRPDGRLEKVIKNDNDSVSSFTDDGKDLSSMTKTPHVTYITECQKWDNSGNCVQSEKQEIISFDYQGETKSITSRFMLQQDILYYPPHRATTP
;
A
#
# COMPACT_ATOMS: atom_id res chain seq x y z
N MET A 1 -58.80 -72.44 28.35
CA MET A 1 -57.71 -72.14 27.39
C MET A 1 -56.83 -71.06 28.00
N ARG A 2 -55.52 -71.23 27.86
CA ARG A 2 -54.41 -70.66 28.67
C ARG A 2 -54.35 -69.13 28.80
N HIS A 3 -53.93 -68.69 29.98
CA HIS A 3 -53.22 -67.43 30.24
C HIS A 3 -51.87 -67.40 29.50
N GLN A 4 -51.44 -66.22 29.04
CA GLN A 4 -50.03 -65.85 29.11
C GLN A 4 -49.85 -64.33 29.14
N GLU A 5 -49.01 -63.96 30.09
CA GLU A 5 -48.55 -62.64 30.49
C GLU A 5 -47.15 -62.39 29.90
N ILE A 6 -46.81 -61.10 29.70
CA ILE A 6 -45.46 -60.50 29.81
C ILE A 6 -44.41 -60.81 28.69
N LEU A 7 -43.99 -59.78 27.93
CA LEU A 7 -42.66 -59.12 27.99
C LEU A 7 -42.38 -58.18 26.79
N LEU A 8 -41.90 -56.98 27.15
CA LEU A 8 -41.00 -56.03 26.46
C LEU A 8 -40.71 -56.24 24.96
N THR A 9 -40.81 -55.22 24.13
CA THR A 9 -39.68 -54.28 23.95
C THR A 9 -40.15 -52.95 23.37
N ALA A 10 -39.91 -51.88 24.12
CA ALA A 10 -39.96 -50.52 23.62
C ALA A 10 -38.82 -50.31 22.62
N ALA A 11 -39.15 -50.07 21.35
CA ALA A 11 -38.20 -49.56 20.38
C ALA A 11 -38.02 -48.06 20.65
N THR A 12 -37.10 -47.72 21.55
CA THR A 12 -36.47 -46.40 21.60
C THR A 12 -35.75 -46.18 20.27
N LEU A 13 -36.34 -45.36 19.39
CA LEU A 13 -35.58 -44.68 18.35
C LEU A 13 -34.59 -43.76 19.07
N LEU A 14 -33.32 -44.16 19.12
CA LEU A 14 -32.22 -43.24 19.38
C LEU A 14 -32.16 -42.30 18.16
N SER A 15 -32.88 -41.18 18.21
CA SER A 15 -32.59 -40.03 17.38
C SER A 15 -31.23 -39.50 17.82
N VAL A 16 -30.17 -39.98 17.16
CA VAL A 16 -28.88 -39.29 17.18
C VAL A 16 -29.11 -37.96 16.48
N ILE A 17 -29.45 -36.94 17.26
CA ILE A 17 -29.27 -35.56 16.86
C ILE A 17 -27.75 -35.41 16.76
N LEU A 18 -27.22 -35.70 15.57
CA LEU A 18 -25.95 -35.16 15.13
C LEU A 18 -26.15 -33.65 15.18
N SER A 19 -25.78 -33.07 16.32
CA SER A 19 -25.52 -31.65 16.43
C SER A 19 -24.43 -31.43 15.39
N GLN A 20 -24.82 -30.98 14.21
CA GLN A 20 -23.88 -30.39 13.29
C GLN A 20 -23.39 -29.16 14.02
N SER A 21 -22.32 -29.34 14.80
CA SER A 21 -21.40 -28.29 15.11
C SER A 21 -20.93 -27.80 13.75
N SER A 22 -21.67 -26.86 13.16
CA SER A 22 -21.09 -25.92 12.23
C SER A 22 -20.00 -25.27 13.05
N ALA A 23 -18.80 -25.85 12.98
CA ALA A 23 -17.59 -25.09 13.16
C ALA A 23 -17.71 -24.01 12.08
N MET A 24 -18.33 -22.89 12.45
CA MET A 24 -17.94 -21.60 11.91
C MET A 24 -16.45 -21.62 12.10
N ALA A 25 -15.71 -21.92 11.01
CA ALA A 25 -14.29 -21.69 10.99
C ALA A 25 -14.16 -20.28 11.57
N ALA A 26 -13.44 -20.17 12.69
CA ALA A 26 -13.07 -18.86 13.18
C ALA A 26 -12.57 -18.10 11.95
N PRO A 27 -13.06 -16.87 11.68
CA PRO A 27 -12.50 -16.10 10.59
C PRO A 27 -10.99 -16.24 10.71
N PRO A 28 -10.28 -16.62 9.63
CA PRO A 28 -8.85 -16.87 9.70
C PRO A 28 -8.24 -15.74 10.52
N LEU A 29 -7.26 -15.99 11.37
CA LEU A 29 -6.51 -14.92 12.02
C LEU A 29 -5.95 -14.06 10.87
N ILE A 30 -6.69 -13.02 10.49
CA ILE A 30 -6.35 -12.20 9.34
C ILE A 30 -5.10 -11.46 9.79
N SER A 31 -3.99 -11.91 9.22
CA SER A 31 -2.66 -11.44 9.58
C SER A 31 -2.65 -9.93 9.39
N SER A 32 -2.27 -9.18 10.42
CA SER A 32 -2.06 -7.72 10.33
C SER A 32 -1.15 -7.33 9.16
N GLN A 33 -0.41 -8.29 8.60
CA GLN A 33 0.38 -8.17 7.38
C GLN A 33 -0.42 -7.71 6.16
N HIS A 34 -1.66 -8.20 5.93
CA HIS A 34 -2.45 -7.73 4.78
C HIS A 34 -2.90 -6.27 4.95
N ILE A 35 -3.14 -5.84 6.19
CA ILE A 35 -3.46 -4.45 6.52
C ILE A 35 -2.23 -3.56 6.33
N VAL A 36 -1.05 -3.98 6.82
CA VAL A 36 0.23 -3.29 6.56
C VAL A 36 0.44 -3.13 5.06
N ARG A 37 0.33 -4.24 4.32
CA ARG A 37 0.49 -4.26 2.86
C ARG A 37 -0.46 -3.28 2.18
N SER A 38 -1.76 -3.37 2.45
CA SER A 38 -2.73 -2.47 1.84
C SER A 38 -2.49 -1.00 2.19
N ASN A 39 -2.18 -0.68 3.44
CA ASN A 39 -1.89 0.68 3.86
C ASN A 39 -0.59 1.21 3.23
N ASN A 40 0.43 0.35 3.09
CA ASN A 40 1.67 0.71 2.38
C ASN A 40 1.43 0.94 0.89
N ILE A 41 0.63 0.10 0.23
CA ILE A 41 0.22 0.29 -1.17
C ILE A 41 -0.52 1.63 -1.34
N ILE A 42 -1.38 2.00 -0.39
CA ILE A 42 -2.11 3.29 -0.46
C ILE A 42 -1.17 4.48 -0.30
N LEU A 43 -0.18 4.39 0.59
CA LEU A 43 0.76 5.49 0.85
C LEU A 43 1.86 5.62 -0.20
N MET A 44 2.36 4.50 -0.70
CA MET A 44 3.60 4.45 -1.48
C MET A 44 3.50 3.70 -2.80
N GLU A 45 2.38 3.03 -3.06
CA GLU A 45 2.21 2.08 -4.18
C GLU A 45 3.25 0.95 -4.19
N GLY A 46 3.93 0.73 -3.07
CA GLY A 46 4.86 -0.36 -2.83
C GLY A 46 4.17 -1.54 -2.14
N ASP A 47 4.63 -2.74 -2.44
CA ASP A 47 4.29 -3.94 -1.67
C ASP A 47 5.45 -4.25 -0.72
N ILE A 48 5.14 -4.65 0.52
CA ILE A 48 6.12 -5.09 1.52
C ILE A 48 5.69 -6.44 2.07
N ILE A 49 6.64 -7.37 2.15
CA ILE A 49 6.47 -8.71 2.73
C ILE A 49 6.83 -8.68 4.22
N GLY A 50 6.04 -9.40 5.02
CA GLY A 50 6.36 -9.69 6.42
C GLY A 50 5.83 -8.64 7.40
N PRO A 51 6.02 -8.87 8.72
CA PRO A 51 5.54 -7.96 9.76
C PRO A 51 6.47 -6.75 9.89
N ALA A 52 6.52 -5.92 8.85
CA ALA A 52 7.35 -4.72 8.83
C ALA A 52 6.97 -3.79 10.00
N LYS A 53 7.98 -3.39 10.75
CA LYS A 53 7.93 -2.38 11.81
C LYS A 53 8.24 -1.00 11.24
N SER A 54 9.26 -0.91 10.40
CA SER A 54 9.62 0.35 9.76
C SER A 54 10.20 0.11 8.37
N TYR A 55 10.10 1.15 7.56
CA TYR A 55 10.59 1.23 6.20
C TYR A 55 11.27 2.59 6.04
N HIS A 56 12.53 2.62 5.63
CA HIS A 56 13.25 3.84 5.27
C HIS A 56 13.87 3.69 3.89
N GLN A 57 13.62 4.61 2.98
CA GLN A 57 14.16 4.59 1.62
C GLN A 57 14.87 5.91 1.30
N TYR A 58 16.05 5.81 0.72
CA TYR A 58 16.85 6.98 0.35
C TYR A 58 17.75 6.74 -0.87
N VAL A 59 18.22 7.83 -1.49
CA VAL A 59 19.16 7.79 -2.62
C VAL A 59 20.57 7.53 -2.12
N ILE A 60 21.31 6.64 -2.80
CA ILE A 60 22.73 6.38 -2.57
C ILE A 60 23.53 6.61 -3.85
N GLY A 61 24.85 6.76 -3.72
CA GLY A 61 25.76 6.97 -4.85
C GLY A 61 26.01 8.45 -5.17
N PRO A 62 26.78 8.75 -6.23
CA PRO A 62 27.10 10.12 -6.62
C PRO A 62 25.87 11.02 -6.81
N GLU A 63 24.78 10.44 -7.30
CA GLU A 63 23.52 11.14 -7.57
C GLU A 63 22.84 11.64 -6.30
N SER A 64 23.19 11.13 -5.12
CA SER A 64 22.65 11.60 -3.83
C SER A 64 22.99 13.07 -3.51
N GLN A 65 23.97 13.66 -4.21
CA GLN A 65 24.29 15.08 -4.09
C GLN A 65 23.26 15.97 -4.79
N ASP A 66 22.71 15.49 -5.92
CA ASP A 66 21.82 16.24 -6.79
C ASP A 66 20.36 15.78 -6.69
N THR A 67 20.12 14.56 -6.19
CA THR A 67 18.80 13.96 -6.00
C THR A 67 18.61 13.57 -4.54
N LEU A 68 17.69 14.25 -3.87
CA LEU A 68 17.25 13.88 -2.53
C LEU A 68 15.89 13.20 -2.61
N ARG A 69 15.84 11.99 -2.03
CA ARG A 69 14.61 11.29 -1.68
C ARG A 69 14.86 10.66 -0.33
N ASP A 70 13.97 10.93 0.62
CA ASP A 70 13.95 10.27 1.92
C ASP A 70 12.49 9.97 2.25
N ILE A 71 12.17 8.70 2.49
CA ILE A 71 10.83 8.27 2.87
C ILE A 71 10.97 7.36 4.07
N SER A 72 10.27 7.70 5.15
CA SER A 72 10.24 6.91 6.37
C SER A 72 8.80 6.57 6.75
N ILE A 73 8.50 5.32 7.06
CA ILE A 73 7.20 4.86 7.57
C ILE A 73 7.41 3.92 8.74
N GLU A 74 6.61 4.08 9.79
CA GLU A 74 6.53 3.16 10.92
C GLU A 74 5.14 2.55 11.04
N PHE A 75 5.10 1.28 11.42
CA PHE A 75 3.87 0.51 11.62
C PHE A 75 3.78 -0.01 13.05
N ALA A 76 2.60 0.09 13.63
CA ALA A 76 2.25 -0.62 14.85
C ALA A 76 2.06 -2.11 14.55
N ARG A 77 2.11 -2.97 15.58
CA ARG A 77 1.98 -4.43 15.42
C ARG A 77 0.65 -4.88 14.78
N ASN A 78 -0.40 -4.10 14.99
CA ASN A 78 -1.72 -4.33 14.38
C ASN A 78 -1.77 -3.91 12.89
N GLY A 79 -0.69 -3.35 12.36
CA GLY A 79 -0.56 -2.94 10.96
C GLY A 79 -1.00 -1.51 10.66
N GLN A 80 -1.43 -0.76 11.68
CA GLN A 80 -1.70 0.67 11.53
C GLN A 80 -0.39 1.43 11.34
N ILE A 81 -0.43 2.46 10.49
CA ILE A 81 0.68 3.43 10.40
C ILE A 81 0.79 4.14 11.74
N SER A 82 2.02 4.32 12.23
CA SER A 82 2.35 5.07 13.46
C SER A 82 2.99 6.42 13.15
N SER A 83 3.70 6.51 12.04
CA SER A 83 4.21 7.75 11.47
C SER A 83 4.61 7.52 10.03
N ALA A 84 4.58 8.59 9.22
CA ALA A 84 5.19 8.61 7.91
C ALA A 84 5.75 10.00 7.62
N SER A 85 6.87 10.07 6.91
CA SER A 85 7.43 11.32 6.41
C SER A 85 8.08 11.08 5.06
N GLN A 86 8.09 12.13 4.24
CA GLN A 86 8.81 12.12 2.98
C GLN A 86 9.44 13.49 2.73
N SER A 87 10.61 13.48 2.13
CA SER A 87 11.25 14.66 1.58
C SER A 87 11.86 14.37 0.22
N TYR A 88 11.69 15.31 -0.71
CA TYR A 88 12.28 15.31 -2.05
C TYR A 88 12.96 16.66 -2.31
N GLY A 89 14.02 16.67 -3.10
CA GLY A 89 14.72 17.90 -3.47
C GLY A 89 15.91 17.66 -4.41
N PRO A 90 16.60 18.74 -4.82
CA PRO A 90 16.39 20.14 -4.43
C PRO A 90 15.39 20.90 -5.31
N ASN A 91 14.89 20.35 -6.42
CA ASN A 91 13.84 20.96 -7.25
C ASN A 91 13.14 19.89 -8.11
N PRO A 92 11.84 19.60 -7.91
CA PRO A 92 10.95 20.21 -6.93
C PRO A 92 11.37 19.88 -5.50
N VAL A 93 11.14 20.81 -4.57
CA VAL A 93 11.21 20.53 -3.13
C VAL A 93 9.85 20.04 -2.71
N TRP A 94 9.79 18.89 -2.05
CA TRP A 94 8.57 18.40 -1.43
C TRP A 94 8.89 17.94 -0.02
N GLU A 95 8.22 18.49 0.98
CA GLU A 95 8.20 17.93 2.33
C GLU A 95 6.80 17.51 2.72
N SER A 96 6.67 16.35 3.34
CA SER A 96 5.42 15.88 3.92
C SER A 96 5.64 15.08 5.18
N ARG A 97 4.73 15.27 6.13
CA ARG A 97 4.71 14.56 7.40
C ARG A 97 3.29 14.17 7.77
N LEU A 98 3.14 12.90 8.08
CA LEU A 98 1.94 12.31 8.64
C LEU A 98 1.96 12.47 10.16
N VAL A 99 0.90 13.08 10.69
CA VAL A 99 0.68 13.27 12.12
C VAL A 99 -0.65 12.63 12.53
N PRO A 100 -0.77 12.11 13.76
CA PRO A 100 -2.07 11.65 14.28
C PRO A 100 -3.09 12.79 14.30
N ASP A 101 -4.35 12.47 14.06
CA ASP A 101 -5.50 13.38 14.14
C ASP A 101 -6.72 12.67 14.76
N ASP A 102 -7.73 13.41 15.21
CA ASP A 102 -8.89 12.88 15.97
C ASP A 102 -9.66 11.78 15.24
N ILE A 103 -9.58 11.73 13.89
CA ILE A 103 -10.30 10.79 13.04
C ILE A 103 -9.38 9.81 12.28
N GLY A 104 -8.07 9.83 12.56
CA GLY A 104 -7.07 9.01 11.88
C GLY A 104 -5.72 9.72 11.77
N TRP A 105 -5.30 10.01 10.54
CA TRP A 105 -4.00 10.65 10.27
C TRP A 105 -4.15 11.83 9.33
N MET A 106 -3.29 12.83 9.48
CA MET A 106 -3.22 13.99 8.60
C MET A 106 -1.80 14.16 8.08
N SER A 107 -1.65 14.16 6.76
CA SER A 107 -0.43 14.58 6.08
C SER A 107 -0.54 16.04 5.71
N ARG A 108 0.50 16.82 6.02
CA ARG A 108 0.67 18.18 5.52
C ARG A 108 1.88 18.20 4.61
N SER A 109 1.63 18.50 3.35
CA SER A 109 2.60 18.51 2.28
C SER A 109 2.78 19.92 1.73
N VAL A 110 4.02 20.32 1.51
CA VAL A 110 4.36 21.53 0.75
C VAL A 110 5.20 21.10 -0.44
N VAL A 111 4.80 21.52 -1.63
CA VAL A 111 5.55 21.32 -2.87
C VAL A 111 5.92 22.69 -3.41
N ALA A 112 7.21 22.91 -3.64
CA ALA A 112 7.71 24.13 -4.25
C ALA A 112 8.52 23.76 -5.50
N VAL A 113 8.19 24.41 -6.61
CA VAL A 113 8.88 24.24 -7.89
C VAL A 113 9.48 25.56 -8.29
N GLN A 114 10.78 25.55 -8.59
CA GLN A 114 11.44 26.70 -9.19
C GLN A 114 11.73 26.43 -10.66
N THR A 115 11.18 27.28 -11.52
CA THR A 115 11.61 27.37 -12.92
C THR A 115 12.52 28.58 -13.08
N ASN A 116 13.19 28.71 -14.23
CA ASN A 116 14.15 29.79 -14.47
C ASN A 116 13.57 31.21 -14.27
N ASN A 117 12.24 31.38 -14.40
CA ASN A 117 11.59 32.69 -14.36
C ASN A 117 10.49 32.81 -13.28
N GLU A 118 10.05 31.72 -12.65
CA GLU A 118 8.91 31.71 -11.72
C GLU A 118 9.09 30.67 -10.60
N GLN A 119 8.56 30.98 -9.42
CA GLN A 119 8.41 30.05 -8.30
C GLN A 119 6.93 29.77 -8.11
N ASP A 120 6.56 28.49 -8.05
CA ASP A 120 5.22 28.06 -7.67
C ASP A 120 5.29 27.25 -6.37
N VAL A 121 4.33 27.49 -5.50
CA VAL A 121 4.20 26.81 -4.21
C VAL A 121 2.78 26.31 -4.07
N SER A 122 2.65 24.99 -3.95
CA SER A 122 1.39 24.31 -3.70
C SER A 122 1.41 23.65 -2.33
N GLN A 123 0.27 23.70 -1.64
CA GLN A 123 0.03 22.96 -0.41
C GLN A 123 -0.95 21.84 -0.68
N LEU A 124 -0.66 20.67 -0.11
CA LEU A 124 -1.54 19.51 -0.15
C LEU A 124 -1.74 19.00 1.27
N ILE A 125 -3.00 18.90 1.70
CA ILE A 125 -3.37 18.29 2.98
C ILE A 125 -4.12 17.00 2.68
N SER A 126 -3.64 15.87 3.18
CA SER A 126 -4.31 14.57 3.01
C SER A 126 -4.76 14.04 4.38
N ALA A 127 -6.06 13.90 4.59
CA ALA A 127 -6.63 13.30 5.80
C ALA A 127 -7.03 11.85 5.53
N TYR A 128 -6.44 10.92 6.28
CA TYR A 128 -6.64 9.48 6.17
C TYR A 128 -7.55 9.00 7.29
N LYS A 129 -8.72 8.49 6.93
CA LYS A 129 -9.65 7.86 7.86
C LYS A 129 -9.46 6.34 7.84
N THR A 130 -9.37 5.75 9.03
CA THR A 130 -9.28 4.29 9.19
C THR A 130 -10.58 3.70 9.73
N ASP A 131 -10.83 2.42 9.45
CA ASP A 131 -11.86 1.64 10.14
C ASP A 131 -11.36 1.03 11.46
N GLU A 132 -12.24 0.30 12.16
CA GLU A 132 -11.93 -0.39 13.43
C GLU A 132 -10.80 -1.41 13.32
N ARG A 133 -10.51 -1.88 12.10
CA ARG A 133 -9.45 -2.85 11.82
C ARG A 133 -8.12 -2.15 11.50
N GLY A 134 -8.13 -0.84 11.29
CA GLY A 134 -6.95 -0.04 10.95
C GLY A 134 -6.67 0.10 9.46
N ARG A 135 -7.63 -0.25 8.58
CA ARG A 135 -7.50 -0.09 7.13
C ARG A 135 -7.84 1.35 6.74
N ILE A 136 -7.08 1.96 5.83
CA ILE A 136 -7.41 3.29 5.28
C ILE A 136 -8.63 3.18 4.36
N VAL A 137 -9.81 3.57 4.83
CA VAL A 137 -11.05 3.45 4.05
C VAL A 137 -11.38 4.72 3.26
N LYS A 138 -10.80 5.86 3.65
CA LYS A 138 -11.00 7.13 2.96
C LYS A 138 -9.77 8.02 3.07
N VAL A 139 -9.45 8.71 1.97
CA VAL A 139 -8.50 9.83 1.95
C VAL A 139 -9.23 11.07 1.46
N THR A 140 -9.10 12.18 2.19
CA THR A 140 -9.56 13.49 1.75
C THR A 140 -8.35 14.36 1.47
N GLU A 141 -8.17 14.74 0.21
CA GLU A 141 -7.10 15.61 -0.25
C GLU A 141 -7.65 17.02 -0.45
N VAL A 142 -6.94 17.99 0.10
CA VAL A 142 -7.18 19.42 -0.12
C VAL A 142 -5.94 19.98 -0.78
N GLU A 143 -6.10 20.39 -2.03
CA GLU A 143 -5.05 21.02 -2.83
C GLU A 143 -5.30 22.53 -2.86
N ALA A 144 -4.24 23.30 -2.63
CA ALA A 144 -4.24 24.75 -2.77
C ALA A 144 -2.94 25.19 -3.46
N GLY A 145 -3.02 25.71 -4.68
CA GLY A 145 -1.90 26.16 -5.50
C GLY A 145 -2.27 27.37 -6.37
N ASP A 146 -1.47 27.73 -7.38
CA ASP A 146 -1.75 28.90 -8.23
C ASP A 146 -3.15 28.83 -8.87
N LYS A 147 -4.07 29.65 -8.33
CA LYS A 147 -5.47 29.85 -8.73
C LYS A 147 -6.40 28.64 -8.58
N THR A 148 -5.97 27.55 -7.92
CA THR A 148 -6.81 26.37 -7.70
C THR A 148 -6.93 26.03 -6.22
N ILE A 149 -8.17 25.78 -5.79
CA ILE A 149 -8.47 25.14 -4.52
C ILE A 149 -9.45 24.01 -4.82
N GLY A 150 -9.07 22.80 -4.43
CA GLY A 150 -9.80 21.59 -4.73
C GLY A 150 -9.89 20.67 -3.54
N ILE A 151 -11.02 19.97 -3.42
CA ILE A 151 -11.16 18.86 -2.47
C ILE A 151 -11.46 17.60 -3.26
N THR A 152 -10.66 16.56 -3.05
CA THR A 152 -10.86 15.23 -3.62
C THR A 152 -11.05 14.23 -2.49
N ASN A 153 -12.07 13.38 -2.60
CA ASN A 153 -12.32 12.30 -1.66
C ASN A 153 -12.13 10.97 -2.36
N GLN A 154 -11.16 10.19 -1.89
CA GLN A 154 -10.88 8.83 -2.35
C GLN A 154 -11.48 7.84 -1.35
N TYR A 155 -12.26 6.88 -1.84
CA TYR A 155 -12.89 5.83 -1.04
C TYR A 155 -12.33 4.47 -1.45
N TYR A 156 -11.80 3.71 -0.49
CA TYR A 156 -11.12 2.44 -0.74
C TYR A 156 -12.02 1.26 -0.39
N PHE A 157 -11.93 0.23 -1.23
CA PHE A 157 -12.71 -1.00 -1.12
C PHE A 157 -11.76 -2.18 -1.07
N TYR A 158 -12.14 -3.20 -0.30
CA TYR A 158 -11.26 -4.31 0.07
C TYR A 158 -11.86 -5.65 -0.30
N THR A 159 -10.99 -6.62 -0.56
CA THR A 159 -11.34 -8.04 -0.60
C THR A 159 -11.67 -8.57 0.80
N PRO A 160 -12.32 -9.75 0.92
CA PRO A 160 -12.61 -10.36 2.23
C PRO A 160 -11.38 -10.65 3.10
N ASP A 161 -10.20 -10.77 2.49
CA ASP A 161 -8.90 -10.98 3.13
C ASP A 161 -8.10 -9.69 3.35
N ASP A 162 -8.75 -8.52 3.28
CA ASP A 162 -8.20 -7.19 3.58
C ASP A 162 -7.13 -6.65 2.64
N LEU A 163 -7.05 -7.18 1.42
CA LEU A 163 -6.30 -6.55 0.35
C LEU A 163 -7.13 -5.42 -0.29
N VAL A 164 -6.51 -4.26 -0.49
CA VAL A 164 -7.15 -3.14 -1.19
C VAL A 164 -7.44 -3.57 -2.63
N ARG A 165 -8.69 -3.45 -3.09
CA ARG A 165 -9.12 -3.94 -4.40
C ARG A 165 -9.25 -2.83 -5.42
N PHE A 166 -9.87 -1.73 -5.03
CA PHE A 166 -10.04 -0.55 -5.87
C PHE A 166 -10.35 0.68 -5.02
N TYR A 167 -10.23 1.86 -5.62
CA TYR A 167 -10.75 3.09 -5.06
C TYR A 167 -11.55 3.88 -6.09
N VAL A 168 -12.41 4.76 -5.59
CA VAL A 168 -13.10 5.78 -6.38
C VAL A 168 -12.80 7.15 -5.79
N ALA A 169 -12.36 8.08 -6.63
CA ALA A 169 -12.11 9.47 -6.29
C ALA A 169 -13.22 10.36 -6.84
N VAL A 170 -13.75 11.25 -5.99
CA VAL A 170 -14.80 12.22 -6.34
C VAL A 170 -14.42 13.61 -5.83
N GLY A 171 -14.83 14.65 -6.55
CA GLY A 171 -14.54 16.04 -6.20
C GLY A 171 -13.72 16.73 -7.28
N HIS A 172 -12.67 17.42 -6.89
CA HIS A 172 -11.83 18.22 -7.80
C HIS A 172 -11.13 17.37 -8.86
N ASN A 173 -10.47 16.29 -8.43
CA ASN A 173 -9.76 15.35 -9.30
C ASN A 173 -10.48 13.98 -9.27
N PRO A 174 -11.60 13.81 -10.01
CA PRO A 174 -12.32 12.55 -10.03
C PRO A 174 -11.50 11.48 -10.75
N GLY A 175 -11.67 10.22 -10.32
CA GLY A 175 -10.92 9.11 -10.90
C GLY A 175 -11.18 7.79 -10.21
N PHE A 176 -10.39 6.81 -10.55
CA PHE A 176 -10.45 5.47 -9.97
C PHE A 176 -9.06 4.85 -9.96
N GLY A 177 -8.91 3.78 -9.19
CA GLY A 177 -7.80 2.87 -9.31
C GLY A 177 -8.17 1.44 -8.97
N VAL A 178 -7.52 0.48 -9.59
CA VAL A 178 -7.74 -0.96 -9.42
C VAL A 178 -6.41 -1.64 -9.12
N TYR A 179 -6.41 -2.51 -8.11
CA TYR A 179 -5.24 -3.27 -7.67
C TYR A 179 -5.44 -4.74 -8.00
N LEU A 180 -4.49 -5.33 -8.73
CA LEU A 180 -4.50 -6.71 -9.20
C LEU A 180 -3.34 -7.46 -8.57
N TYR A 181 -3.64 -8.65 -8.05
CA TYR A 181 -2.70 -9.46 -7.28
C TYR A 181 -2.48 -10.80 -7.96
N ARG A 182 -1.26 -11.33 -7.80
CA ARG A 182 -0.92 -12.71 -8.10
C ARG A 182 -1.61 -13.68 -7.13
N PRO A 183 -1.68 -14.98 -7.46
CA PRO A 183 -2.22 -15.99 -6.54
C PRO A 183 -1.49 -16.11 -5.20
N ASP A 184 -0.22 -15.70 -5.13
CA ASP A 184 0.59 -15.62 -3.90
C ASP A 184 0.34 -14.32 -3.09
N GLY A 185 -0.59 -13.47 -3.54
CA GLY A 185 -0.98 -12.23 -2.87
C GLY A 185 -0.05 -11.04 -3.12
N ARG A 186 0.97 -11.17 -3.99
CA ARG A 186 1.84 -10.05 -4.40
C ARG A 186 1.10 -9.09 -5.33
N LEU A 187 1.34 -7.78 -5.19
CA LEU A 187 0.72 -6.76 -6.05
C LEU A 187 1.35 -6.78 -7.46
N GLU A 188 0.61 -7.26 -8.45
CA GLU A 188 1.10 -7.41 -9.83
C GLU A 188 0.88 -6.16 -10.67
N LYS A 189 -0.28 -5.52 -10.52
CA LYS A 189 -0.65 -4.41 -11.38
C LYS A 189 -1.55 -3.41 -10.68
N VAL A 190 -1.31 -2.14 -10.91
CA VAL A 190 -2.18 -1.02 -10.52
C VAL A 190 -2.60 -0.29 -11.79
N ILE A 191 -3.90 -0.04 -11.94
CA ILE A 191 -4.44 0.73 -13.06
C ILE A 191 -5.21 1.89 -12.46
N LYS A 192 -4.81 3.11 -12.77
CA LYS A 192 -5.49 4.35 -12.37
C LYS A 192 -5.95 5.12 -13.60
N ASN A 193 -6.63 6.23 -13.37
CA ASN A 193 -7.21 7.06 -14.44
C ASN A 193 -6.13 7.61 -15.40
N ASP A 194 -4.97 7.99 -14.86
CA ASP A 194 -3.88 8.65 -15.58
C ASP A 194 -2.55 7.90 -15.50
N ASN A 195 -2.50 6.77 -14.81
CA ASN A 195 -1.28 5.99 -14.70
C ASN A 195 -1.54 4.48 -14.63
N ASP A 196 -0.55 3.72 -15.06
CA ASP A 196 -0.51 2.27 -14.90
C ASP A 196 0.85 1.82 -14.38
N SER A 197 0.81 0.94 -13.38
CA SER A 197 1.99 0.33 -12.77
C SER A 197 1.93 -1.18 -12.94
N VAL A 198 3.02 -1.80 -13.39
CA VAL A 198 3.17 -3.25 -13.48
C VAL A 198 4.41 -3.66 -12.72
N SER A 199 4.29 -4.66 -11.85
CA SER A 199 5.37 -5.24 -11.08
C SER A 199 5.63 -6.67 -11.54
N SER A 200 6.90 -7.04 -11.63
CA SER A 200 7.36 -8.38 -11.94
C SER A 200 8.10 -8.97 -10.75
N PHE A 201 8.07 -10.29 -10.65
CA PHE A 201 8.66 -11.02 -9.54
C PHE A 201 9.40 -12.24 -10.06
N THR A 202 10.37 -12.71 -9.28
CA THR A 202 11.01 -14.01 -9.49
C THR A 202 10.02 -15.15 -9.29
N ASP A 203 10.38 -16.36 -9.72
CA ASP A 203 9.55 -17.57 -9.53
C ASP A 203 9.27 -17.88 -8.05
N ASP A 204 10.22 -17.56 -7.16
CA ASP A 204 10.07 -17.67 -5.71
C ASP A 204 9.41 -16.44 -5.05
N GLY A 205 8.87 -15.51 -5.86
CA GLY A 205 8.00 -14.43 -5.41
C GLY A 205 8.71 -13.19 -4.86
N LYS A 206 9.99 -12.99 -5.15
CA LYS A 206 10.76 -11.78 -4.78
C LYS A 206 10.60 -10.67 -5.81
N ASP A 207 10.71 -9.41 -5.37
CA ASP A 207 10.58 -8.23 -6.25
C ASP A 207 11.63 -8.21 -7.35
N LEU A 208 11.24 -8.24 -8.62
CA LEU A 208 12.23 -8.20 -9.71
C LEU A 208 12.31 -6.80 -10.32
N SER A 209 11.19 -6.28 -10.79
CA SER A 209 11.14 -4.94 -11.36
C SER A 209 9.74 -4.34 -11.25
N SER A 210 9.64 -3.03 -11.43
CA SER A 210 8.37 -2.36 -11.64
C SER A 210 8.49 -1.28 -12.71
N MET A 211 7.39 -1.05 -13.43
CA MET A 211 7.28 0.03 -14.40
C MET A 211 5.98 0.78 -14.13
N THR A 212 6.09 2.09 -13.91
CA THR A 212 4.95 2.99 -13.75
C THR A 212 4.97 4.00 -14.88
N LYS A 213 3.88 4.10 -15.64
CA LYS A 213 3.72 5.09 -16.70
C LYS A 213 2.63 6.07 -16.32
N THR A 214 2.95 7.34 -16.48
CA THR A 214 2.02 8.48 -16.44
C THR A 214 2.02 9.13 -17.83
N PRO A 215 1.21 10.16 -18.11
CA PRO A 215 1.18 10.79 -19.44
C PRO A 215 2.52 11.43 -19.82
N HIS A 216 3.34 11.81 -18.84
CA HIS A 216 4.58 12.57 -19.05
C HIS A 216 5.83 11.87 -18.53
N VAL A 217 5.69 10.95 -17.56
CA VAL A 217 6.83 10.32 -16.89
C VAL A 217 6.67 8.81 -16.88
N THR A 218 7.74 8.10 -17.26
CA THR A 218 7.87 6.66 -17.05
C THR A 218 8.94 6.41 -16.00
N TYR A 219 8.57 5.71 -14.93
CA TYR A 219 9.50 5.17 -13.94
C TYR A 219 9.74 3.70 -14.20
N ILE A 220 10.99 3.29 -14.14
CA ILE A 220 11.41 1.89 -14.18
C ILE A 220 12.26 1.65 -12.95
N THR A 221 11.95 0.61 -12.19
CA THR A 221 12.73 0.21 -11.01
C THR A 221 13.17 -1.23 -11.18
N GLU A 222 14.45 -1.51 -10.99
CA GLU A 222 15.02 -2.85 -11.09
C GLU A 222 15.70 -3.23 -9.79
N CYS A 223 15.30 -4.36 -9.20
CA CYS A 223 15.88 -4.80 -7.95
C CYS A 223 17.28 -5.37 -8.16
N GLN A 224 18.22 -4.87 -7.35
CA GLN A 224 19.63 -5.28 -7.36
C GLN A 224 19.96 -6.19 -6.18
N LYS A 225 19.20 -6.10 -5.07
CA LYS A 225 19.44 -6.87 -3.86
C LYS A 225 18.17 -7.07 -3.05
N TRP A 226 18.02 -8.27 -2.51
CA TRP A 226 16.92 -8.65 -1.62
C TRP A 226 17.40 -8.88 -0.19
N ASP A 227 16.50 -8.68 0.77
CA ASP A 227 16.68 -9.22 2.11
C ASP A 227 16.22 -10.68 2.22
N ASN A 228 16.33 -11.23 3.44
CA ASN A 228 15.92 -12.60 3.74
C ASN A 228 14.41 -12.83 3.66
N SER A 229 13.60 -11.76 3.68
CA SER A 229 12.15 -11.82 3.53
C SER A 229 11.71 -11.72 2.07
N GLY A 230 12.64 -11.46 1.14
CA GLY A 230 12.37 -11.34 -0.29
C GLY A 230 11.96 -9.94 -0.74
N ASN A 231 12.05 -8.94 0.14
CA ASN A 231 11.83 -7.54 -0.22
C ASN A 231 13.07 -6.97 -0.91
N CYS A 232 12.87 -6.10 -1.90
CA CYS A 232 13.99 -5.37 -2.49
C CYS A 232 14.57 -4.34 -1.52
N VAL A 233 15.86 -4.47 -1.17
CA VAL A 233 16.58 -3.52 -0.29
C VAL A 233 17.53 -2.60 -1.05
N GLN A 234 17.80 -2.88 -2.32
CA GLN A 234 18.57 -1.99 -3.17
C GLN A 234 18.04 -2.10 -4.60
N SER A 235 17.74 -0.97 -5.23
CA SER A 235 17.19 -0.92 -6.59
C SER A 235 17.80 0.20 -7.40
N GLU A 236 17.98 -0.03 -8.70
CA GLU A 236 18.21 1.05 -9.66
C GLU A 236 16.86 1.61 -10.08
N LYS A 237 16.72 2.94 -10.07
CA LYS A 237 15.54 3.63 -10.57
C LYS A 237 15.93 4.49 -11.77
N GLN A 238 15.21 4.31 -12.86
CA GLN A 238 15.27 5.13 -14.06
C GLN A 238 13.98 5.95 -14.16
N GLU A 239 14.12 7.25 -14.39
CA GLU A 239 13.03 8.18 -14.65
C GLU A 239 13.18 8.74 -16.07
N ILE A 240 12.12 8.62 -16.87
CA ILE A 240 12.09 9.09 -18.26
C ILE A 240 10.98 10.13 -18.37
N ILE A 241 11.35 11.39 -18.49
CA ILE A 241 10.41 12.51 -18.68
C ILE A 241 10.27 12.75 -20.17
N SER A 242 9.06 12.61 -20.69
CA SER A 242 8.71 12.85 -22.09
C SER A 242 7.95 14.16 -22.24
N PHE A 243 8.35 14.97 -23.21
CA PHE A 243 7.73 16.27 -23.50
C PHE A 243 7.82 16.60 -24.97
N ASP A 244 6.84 17.34 -25.48
CA ASP A 244 6.87 17.83 -26.86
C ASP A 244 7.71 19.10 -26.96
N TYR A 245 8.64 19.10 -27.90
CA TYR A 245 9.48 20.26 -28.23
C TYR A 245 9.45 20.48 -29.73
N GLN A 246 8.88 21.63 -30.14
CA GLN A 246 8.75 22.02 -31.56
C GLN A 246 8.03 20.98 -32.44
N GLY A 247 7.04 20.27 -31.87
CA GLY A 247 6.27 19.24 -32.58
C GLY A 247 6.94 17.86 -32.63
N GLU A 248 8.09 17.69 -31.99
CA GLU A 248 8.76 16.40 -31.79
C GLU A 248 8.75 16.00 -30.32
N THR A 249 8.39 14.76 -30.02
CA THR A 249 8.52 14.22 -28.67
C THR A 249 10.00 14.01 -28.35
N LYS A 250 10.46 14.67 -27.28
CA LYS A 250 11.79 14.50 -26.69
C LYS A 250 11.67 13.81 -25.34
N SER A 251 12.78 13.25 -24.87
CA SER A 251 12.84 12.71 -23.51
C SER A 251 14.15 13.03 -22.82
N ILE A 252 14.08 13.16 -21.50
CA ILE A 252 15.23 13.24 -20.59
C ILE A 252 15.17 11.98 -19.71
N THR A 253 16.33 11.34 -19.54
CA THR A 253 16.46 10.15 -18.69
C THR A 253 17.40 10.43 -17.54
N SER A 254 16.94 10.15 -16.33
CA SER A 254 17.72 10.18 -15.09
C SER A 254 17.81 8.76 -14.52
N ARG A 255 18.94 8.43 -13.89
CA ARG A 255 19.15 7.15 -13.20
C ARG A 255 19.78 7.41 -11.85
N PHE A 256 19.33 6.67 -10.83
CA PHE A 256 19.89 6.76 -9.50
C PHE A 256 19.62 5.48 -8.71
N MET A 257 20.45 5.25 -7.70
CA MET A 257 20.33 4.08 -6.82
C MET A 257 19.53 4.40 -5.57
N LEU A 258 18.61 3.51 -5.22
CA LEU A 258 17.83 3.57 -3.99
C LEU A 258 18.27 2.47 -3.03
N GLN A 259 18.43 2.83 -1.77
CA GLN A 259 18.60 1.91 -0.64
C GLN A 259 17.29 1.88 0.16
N GLN A 260 16.92 0.70 0.65
CA GLN A 260 15.77 0.51 1.53
C GLN A 260 16.17 -0.29 2.76
N ASP A 261 15.89 0.27 3.93
CA ASP A 261 16.13 -0.35 5.22
C ASP A 261 14.78 -0.74 5.84
N ILE A 262 14.58 -2.05 6.02
CA ILE A 262 13.33 -2.61 6.55
C ILE A 262 13.62 -3.29 7.89
N LEU A 263 12.92 -2.85 8.94
CA LEU A 263 12.95 -3.51 10.24
C LEU A 263 11.67 -4.31 10.42
N TYR A 264 11.79 -5.51 11.00
CA TYR A 264 10.66 -6.41 11.22
C TYR A 264 10.37 -6.58 12.71
N TYR A 265 9.09 -6.78 13.04
CA TYR A 265 8.74 -7.28 14.35
C TYR A 265 9.24 -8.74 14.51
N PRO A 266 9.76 -9.11 15.70
CA PRO A 266 10.09 -10.50 15.96
C PRO A 266 8.81 -11.35 15.87
N PRO A 267 8.92 -12.61 15.38
CA PRO A 267 7.79 -13.51 15.34
C PRO A 267 7.18 -13.63 16.74
N HIS A 268 5.85 -13.58 16.84
CA HIS A 268 5.17 -13.83 18.11
C HIS A 268 5.60 -15.21 18.61
N ARG A 269 6.28 -15.26 19.77
CA ARG A 269 6.38 -16.51 20.51
C ARG A 269 4.96 -16.87 20.88
N ALA A 270 4.45 -17.98 20.34
CA ALA A 270 3.23 -18.58 20.84
C ALA A 270 3.47 -18.81 22.34
N THR A 271 2.71 -18.13 23.19
CA THR A 271 2.55 -18.55 24.58
C THR A 271 1.90 -19.92 24.49
N THR A 272 2.70 -20.96 24.70
CA THR A 272 2.19 -22.32 24.90
C THR A 272 1.13 -22.28 26.00
N PRO A 273 -0.03 -22.93 25.80
CA PRO A 273 -1.04 -23.08 26.84
C PRO A 273 -0.49 -23.85 28.04
#